data_AF-A0A7L2SV50-F1
#
_entry.id   AF-A0A7L2SV50-F1
#
_cell.length_a   1.000
_cell.length_b   1.000
_cell.length_c   1.000
_cell.angle_alpha   90.00
_cell.angle_beta   90.00
_cell.angle_gamma   90.00
#
_symmetry.space_group_name_H-M   'P 1'
#
loop_
_entity.id
_entity.type
_entity.pdbx_description
1 polymer ?
#
loop_
_entity_poly.entity_id
_entity_poly.type
_entity_poly.pdbx_seq_one_letter_code
_entity_poly.pdbx_strand_id
1 'polypeptide(L)'
;QVTMTEKTQEPHVEDDDDELDGKLNYKPPPQKTLQELQELDKDDESLAKYKKSLLGDGPVVVDPTAPNVVVTRLTLVCDSAPGPITMDLTGDLEALKKETFVLKEGVEYRVKIHFRVS
;
A
#
# COMPACT_ATOMS: atom_id res chain seq x y z
N GLN A 1 38.59 -15.84 40.08
CA GLN A 1 37.48 -16.71 39.67
C GLN A 1 36.68 -15.93 38.63
N VAL A 2 36.44 -16.54 37.47
CA VAL A 2 35.72 -15.96 36.33
C VAL A 2 34.27 -16.44 36.39
N THR A 3 33.36 -15.75 35.66
CA THR A 3 31.94 -16.07 35.34
C THR A 3 30.96 -15.26 36.20
N MET A 4 30.04 -14.43 35.69
CA MET A 4 29.12 -14.66 34.57
C MET A 4 28.90 -13.41 33.70
N THR A 5 29.22 -13.53 32.41
CA THR A 5 28.52 -12.83 31.32
C THR A 5 27.40 -13.74 30.84
N GLU A 6 26.22 -13.20 30.58
CA GLU A 6 25.56 -13.22 29.26
C GLU A 6 24.09 -12.79 29.39
N LYS A 7 23.78 -11.61 28.86
CA LYS A 7 22.42 -11.14 28.59
C LYS A 7 22.09 -11.71 27.21
N THR A 8 21.33 -12.81 27.16
CA THR A 8 20.89 -13.42 25.90
C THR A 8 20.06 -12.40 25.12
N GLN A 9 20.65 -11.88 24.06
CA GLN A 9 19.98 -11.11 23.03
C GLN A 9 19.17 -12.11 22.20
N GLU A 10 17.86 -11.91 22.14
CA GLU A 10 16.97 -12.72 21.29
C GLU A 10 17.46 -12.63 19.84
N PRO A 11 17.61 -13.76 19.12
CA PRO A 11 18.12 -13.75 17.76
C PRO A 11 17.11 -13.04 16.86
N HIS A 12 17.58 -11.97 16.21
CA HIS A 12 16.91 -11.36 15.07
C HIS A 12 16.91 -12.41 13.95
N VAL A 13 15.75 -12.99 13.67
CA VAL A 13 15.57 -13.87 12.52
C VAL A 13 15.49 -12.98 11.28
N GLU A 14 16.63 -12.75 10.64
CA GLU A 14 16.71 -12.24 9.28
C GLU A 14 16.37 -13.41 8.35
N ASP A 15 15.08 -13.67 8.16
CA ASP A 15 14.60 -14.66 7.18
C ASP A 15 14.60 -13.99 5.78
N ASP A 16 15.66 -14.24 5.01
CA ASP A 16 15.68 -14.53 3.57
C ASP A 16 14.81 -13.69 2.59
N ASP A 17 14.67 -12.37 2.79
CA ASP A 17 13.88 -11.52 1.87
C ASP A 17 14.63 -11.17 0.56
N ASP A 18 15.97 -11.30 0.52
CA ASP A 18 16.80 -10.95 -0.65
C ASP A 18 16.77 -11.98 -1.81
N GLU A 19 16.35 -13.23 -1.59
CA GLU A 19 16.34 -14.26 -2.65
C GLU A 19 15.16 -14.11 -3.64
N LEU A 20 14.08 -13.43 -3.25
CA LEU A 20 12.90 -13.25 -4.11
C LEU A 20 13.09 -12.16 -5.17
N ASP A 21 13.84 -11.10 -4.85
CA ASP A 21 14.08 -9.97 -5.75
C ASP A 21 14.91 -10.40 -6.98
N GLY A 22 15.87 -11.31 -6.79
CA GLY A 22 16.70 -11.86 -7.87
C GLY A 22 15.94 -12.74 -8.88
N LYS A 23 14.73 -13.21 -8.55
CA LYS A 23 13.94 -14.12 -9.40
C LYS A 23 12.93 -13.39 -10.29
N LEU A 24 12.67 -12.11 -10.02
CA LEU A 24 11.63 -11.32 -10.66
C LEU A 24 12.24 -10.32 -11.66
N ASN A 25 12.31 -10.69 -12.93
CA ASN A 25 12.74 -9.79 -14.03
C ASN A 25 11.62 -8.80 -14.43
N TYR A 26 10.95 -8.19 -13.46
CA TYR A 26 9.94 -7.16 -13.74
C TYR A 26 10.63 -5.91 -14.29
N LYS A 27 10.15 -5.41 -15.43
CA LYS A 27 10.60 -4.15 -16.01
C LYS A 27 9.48 -3.12 -15.88
N PRO A 28 9.68 -2.01 -15.15
CA PRO A 28 8.66 -0.99 -15.03
C PRO A 28 8.28 -0.45 -16.43
N PRO A 29 6.99 -0.21 -16.69
CA PRO A 29 6.56 0.31 -17.98
C PRO A 29 7.08 1.74 -18.18
N PRO A 30 7.23 2.18 -19.43
CA PRO A 30 7.54 3.58 -19.72
C PRO A 30 6.41 4.47 -19.19
N GLN A 31 6.79 5.63 -18.63
CA GLN A 31 5.83 6.61 -18.14
C GLN A 31 5.04 7.20 -19.32
N LYS A 32 3.71 7.19 -19.22
CA LYS A 32 2.79 7.85 -20.14
C LYS A 32 1.71 8.57 -19.35
N THR A 33 1.32 9.75 -19.82
CA THR A 33 0.21 10.51 -19.25
C THR A 33 -1.14 9.92 -19.69
N LEU A 34 -2.20 10.23 -18.94
CA LEU A 34 -3.57 9.80 -19.30
C LEU A 34 -4.01 10.34 -20.66
N GLN A 35 -3.62 11.59 -20.98
CA GLN A 35 -3.94 12.21 -22.26
C GLN A 35 -3.28 11.46 -23.42
N GLU A 36 -1.98 11.16 -23.35
CA GLU A 36 -1.28 10.39 -24.37
C GLU A 36 -1.90 8.99 -24.55
N LEU A 37 -2.33 8.36 -23.46
CA LEU A 37 -2.95 7.04 -23.51
C LEU A 37 -4.32 7.07 -24.23
N GLN A 38 -5.08 8.16 -24.08
CA GLN A 38 -6.35 8.38 -24.77
C GLN A 38 -6.18 8.74 -26.25
N GLU A 39 -5.12 9.46 -26.61
CA GLU A 39 -4.85 9.86 -28.00
C GLU A 39 -4.30 8.71 -28.85
N LEU A 40 -3.58 7.76 -28.23
CA LEU A 40 -3.16 6.53 -28.90
C LEU A 40 -4.38 5.74 -29.40
N ASP A 41 -4.33 5.27 -30.64
CA ASP A 41 -5.34 4.37 -31.23
C ASP A 41 -6.78 4.90 -31.16
N LYS A 42 -6.95 6.22 -31.22
CA LYS A 42 -8.27 6.86 -31.12
C LYS A 42 -9.25 6.42 -32.22
N ASP A 43 -8.71 6.02 -33.37
CA ASP A 43 -9.48 5.52 -34.50
C ASP A 43 -9.93 4.05 -34.31
N ASP A 44 -9.45 3.36 -33.27
CA ASP A 44 -9.88 2.00 -32.91
C ASP A 44 -11.00 2.04 -31.86
N GLU A 45 -12.22 1.75 -32.30
CA GLU A 45 -13.41 1.77 -31.45
C GLU A 45 -13.34 0.76 -30.28
N SER A 46 -12.66 -0.38 -30.48
CA SER A 46 -12.54 -1.42 -29.45
C SER A 46 -11.58 -0.98 -28.35
N LEU A 47 -10.44 -0.41 -28.73
CA LEU A 47 -9.47 0.14 -27.79
C LEU A 47 -9.99 1.38 -27.08
N ALA A 48 -10.75 2.24 -27.77
CA ALA A 48 -11.42 3.37 -27.14
C ALA A 48 -12.41 2.93 -26.05
N LYS A 49 -13.23 1.90 -26.31
CA LYS A 49 -14.15 1.32 -25.30
C LYS A 49 -13.40 0.67 -24.14
N TYR A 50 -12.32 -0.04 -24.42
CA TYR A 50 -11.47 -0.66 -23.39
C TYR A 50 -10.86 0.40 -22.46
N LYS A 51 -10.26 1.45 -23.02
CA LYS A 51 -9.67 2.56 -22.26
C LYS A 51 -10.72 3.29 -21.41
N LYS A 52 -11.89 3.55 -21.98
CA LYS A 52 -13.03 4.15 -21.27
C LYS A 52 -13.54 3.27 -20.13
N SER A 53 -13.55 1.95 -20.28
CA SER A 53 -13.95 1.03 -19.20
C SER A 53 -12.96 1.00 -18.04
N LEU A 54 -11.67 1.25 -18.28
CA LEU A 54 -10.63 1.26 -17.26
C LEU A 54 -10.44 2.63 -16.61
N LEU A 55 -10.46 3.70 -17.41
CA LEU A 55 -10.22 5.07 -16.97
C LEU A 55 -11.51 5.79 -16.51
N GLY A 56 -12.67 5.27 -16.92
CA GLY A 56 -13.97 5.90 -16.71
C GLY A 56 -14.23 7.06 -17.68
N ASP A 57 -15.45 7.63 -17.57
CA ASP A 57 -15.95 8.75 -18.38
C ASP A 57 -15.97 10.09 -17.63
N GLY A 58 -15.47 10.11 -16.39
CA GLY A 58 -15.52 11.28 -15.52
C GLY A 58 -14.38 12.25 -15.81
N PRO A 59 -14.58 13.57 -15.57
CA PRO A 59 -13.47 14.50 -15.54
C PRO A 59 -12.47 14.08 -14.46
N VAL A 60 -11.20 13.90 -14.84
CA VAL A 60 -10.11 13.70 -13.87
C VAL A 60 -9.90 15.03 -13.18
N VAL A 61 -10.44 15.16 -11.96
CA VAL A 61 -10.25 16.36 -11.14
C VAL A 61 -8.88 16.27 -10.50
N VAL A 62 -7.87 16.69 -11.26
CA VAL A 62 -6.50 16.80 -10.78
C VAL A 62 -6.42 18.04 -9.90
N ASP A 63 -6.22 17.86 -8.60
CA ASP A 63 -5.82 18.94 -7.71
C ASP A 63 -4.30 19.12 -7.84
N PRO A 64 -3.80 20.22 -8.44
CA PRO A 64 -2.37 20.43 -8.65
C PRO A 64 -1.58 20.61 -7.35
N THR A 65 -2.27 20.78 -6.21
CA THR A 65 -1.63 20.95 -4.90
C THR A 65 -1.54 19.65 -4.11
N ALA A 66 -2.31 18.62 -4.50
CA ALA A 66 -2.32 17.32 -3.85
C ALA A 66 -1.44 16.31 -4.61
N PRO A 67 -0.80 15.36 -3.91
CA PRO A 67 -0.12 14.27 -4.58
C PRO A 67 -1.13 13.36 -5.30
N ASN A 68 -0.68 12.71 -6.38
CA ASN A 68 -1.52 11.82 -7.19
C ASN A 68 -2.14 10.70 -6.33
N VAL A 69 -1.37 10.12 -5.41
CA VAL A 69 -1.86 9.10 -4.48
C VAL A 69 -1.83 9.63 -3.05
N VAL A 70 -2.99 9.59 -2.39
CA VAL A 70 -3.13 9.90 -0.97
C VAL A 70 -3.67 8.67 -0.25
N VAL A 71 -2.86 8.08 0.63
CA VAL A 71 -3.33 7.01 1.51
C VAL A 71 -4.10 7.65 2.66
N THR A 72 -5.36 7.26 2.84
CA THR A 72 -6.25 7.89 3.81
C THR A 72 -6.36 7.07 5.09
N ARG A 73 -6.38 5.74 4.99
CA ARG A 73 -6.67 4.88 6.14
C ARG A 73 -6.15 3.47 5.97
N LEU A 74 -5.50 2.94 6.99
CA LEU A 74 -5.12 1.53 7.08
C LEU A 74 -6.02 0.83 8.09
N THR A 75 -6.47 -0.38 7.81
CA THR A 75 -7.30 -1.15 8.72
C THR A 75 -6.87 -2.59 8.76
N LEU A 76 -6.59 -3.08 9.96
CA LEU A 76 -6.36 -4.49 10.25
C LEU A 76 -7.74 -5.15 10.41
N VAL A 77 -8.07 -6.00 9.45
CA VAL A 77 -9.27 -6.82 9.42
C VAL A 77 -8.92 -8.16 10.05
N CYS A 78 -9.38 -8.39 11.27
CA CYS A 78 -9.20 -9.64 11.99
C CYS A 78 -10.58 -10.10 12.47
N ASP A 79 -11.01 -11.29 12.04
CA ASP A 79 -12.32 -11.84 12.40
C ASP A 79 -12.40 -12.26 13.89
N SER A 80 -11.23 -12.45 14.51
CA SER A 80 -11.10 -12.79 15.95
C SER A 80 -11.03 -11.55 16.86
N ALA A 81 -10.87 -10.35 16.30
CA ALA A 81 -10.80 -9.12 17.08
C ALA A 81 -12.23 -8.62 17.42
N PRO A 82 -12.43 -8.04 18.62
CA PRO A 82 -13.74 -7.52 19.03
C PRO A 82 -14.19 -6.30 18.21
N GLY A 83 -13.28 -5.67 17.45
CA GLY A 83 -13.57 -4.54 16.59
C GLY A 83 -12.45 -4.30 15.57
N PRO A 84 -12.70 -3.46 14.55
CA PRO A 84 -11.70 -3.12 13.55
C PRO A 84 -10.59 -2.27 14.19
N ILE A 85 -9.34 -2.63 13.91
CA ILE A 85 -8.18 -1.85 14.30
C ILE A 85 -7.86 -0.93 13.11
N THR A 86 -8.13 0.37 13.27
CA THR A 86 -8.09 1.34 12.17
C THR A 86 -7.14 2.49 12.50
N MET A 87 -6.30 2.84 11.53
CA MET A 87 -5.34 3.93 11.57
C MET A 87 -5.74 4.99 10.55
N ASP A 88 -6.08 6.20 11.00
CA ASP A 88 -6.35 7.34 10.13
C ASP A 88 -5.02 8.04 9.78
N LEU A 89 -4.71 8.08 8.48
CA LEU A 89 -3.46 8.66 7.95
C LEU A 89 -3.66 10.10 7.45
N THR A 90 -4.88 10.63 7.53
CA THR A 90 -5.20 12.01 7.16
C THR A 90 -5.17 12.98 8.35
N GLY A 91 -5.19 12.44 9.57
CA GLY A 91 -5.18 13.20 10.83
C GLY A 91 -3.79 13.45 11.40
N ASP A 92 -3.69 13.44 12.73
CA ASP A 92 -2.45 13.68 13.45
C ASP A 92 -1.55 12.43 13.48
N LEU A 93 -0.56 12.39 12.59
CA LEU A 93 0.41 11.30 12.51
C LEU A 93 1.29 11.19 13.77
N GLU A 94 1.50 12.28 14.52
CA GLU A 94 2.29 12.26 15.75
C GLU A 94 1.53 11.62 16.91
N ALA A 95 0.19 11.79 16.95
CA ALA A 95 -0.67 11.05 17.86
C ALA A 95 -0.68 9.56 17.48
N LEU A 96 -0.80 9.24 16.18
CA LEU A 96 -0.82 7.86 15.69
C LEU A 96 0.47 7.10 16.04
N LYS A 97 1.64 7.77 15.98
CA LYS A 97 2.93 7.18 16.40
C LYS A 97 2.97 6.78 17.88
N LYS A 98 2.19 7.45 18.72
CA LYS A 98 2.11 7.18 20.17
C LYS A 98 1.01 6.19 20.51
N GLU A 99 0.14 5.89 19.57
CA GLU A 99 -0.97 4.97 19.74
C GLU A 99 -0.48 3.53 19.67
N THR A 100 -0.93 2.70 20.62
CA THR A 100 -0.59 1.28 20.66
C THR A 100 -1.79 0.46 20.21
N PHE A 101 -1.59 -0.34 19.16
CA PHE A 101 -2.59 -1.27 18.65
C PHE A 101 -2.36 -2.66 19.22
N VAL A 102 -3.39 -3.23 19.86
CA VAL A 102 -3.31 -4.57 20.43
C VAL A 102 -3.82 -5.59 19.40
N LEU A 103 -2.93 -6.46 18.94
CA LEU A 103 -3.27 -7.61 18.11
C LEU A 103 -2.96 -8.89 18.89
N LYS A 104 -3.93 -9.80 18.96
CA LYS A 104 -3.75 -11.09 19.62
C LYS A 104 -2.75 -11.95 18.84
N GLU A 105 -1.83 -12.60 19.55
CA GLU A 105 -0.87 -13.53 18.93
C GLU A 105 -1.58 -14.72 18.25
N GLY A 106 -1.03 -15.18 17.13
CA GLY A 106 -1.50 -16.38 16.42
C GLY A 106 -2.84 -16.22 15.69
N VAL A 107 -3.34 -14.99 15.53
CA VAL A 107 -4.58 -14.73 14.77
C VAL A 107 -4.29 -14.40 13.32
N GLU A 108 -5.15 -14.89 12.43
CA GLU A 108 -5.16 -14.47 11.04
C GLU A 108 -5.72 -13.04 10.91
N TYR A 109 -5.07 -12.25 10.06
CA TYR A 109 -5.50 -10.89 9.77
C TYR A 109 -5.24 -10.54 8.31
N ARG A 110 -5.95 -9.52 7.83
CA ARG A 110 -5.76 -8.92 6.51
C ARG A 110 -5.60 -7.42 6.66
N VAL A 111 -4.73 -6.82 5.85
CA VAL A 111 -4.58 -5.36 5.80
C VAL A 111 -5.47 -4.80 4.70
N LYS A 112 -6.34 -3.86 5.06
CA LYS A 112 -7.15 -3.09 4.13
C LYS A 112 -6.59 -1.68 4.03
N ILE A 113 -6.15 -1.32 2.83
CA ILE A 113 -5.58 -0.01 2.52
C ILE A 113 -6.67 0.82 1.81
N HIS A 114 -6.95 2.01 2.34
CA HIS A 114 -7.79 2.99 1.68
C HIS A 114 -6.88 4.09 1.14
N PHE A 115 -7.01 4.36 -0.16
CA PHE A 115 -6.28 5.42 -0.83
C PHE A 115 -7.17 6.08 -1.86
N ARG A 116 -6.81 7.30 -2.22
CA ARG A 116 -7.41 8.06 -3.31
C ARG A 116 -6.34 8.32 -4.37
N VAL A 117 -6.74 8.17 -5.63
CA VAL A 117 -5.98 8.62 -6.80
C VAL A 117 -6.66 9.88 -7.32
N SER A 118 -5.90 10.93 -7.63
CA SER A 118 -6.41 12.25 -8.07
C SER A 118 -5.90 12.64 -9.46
#